data_AF-A0A5N0HYN1-F1
#
_entry.id   AF-A0A5N0HYN1-F1
#
_cell.length_a   1.000
_cell.length_b   1.000
_cell.length_c   1.000
_cell.angle_alpha   90.00
_cell.angle_beta   90.00
_cell.angle_gamma   90.00
#
_symmetry.space_group_name_H-M   'P 1'
#
loop_
_entity.id
_entity.type
_entity.pdbx_description
1 polymer ?
#
loop_
_entity_poly.entity_id
_entity_poly.type
_entity_poly.pdbx_seq_one_letter_code
_entity_poly.pdbx_strand_id
1 'polypeptide(L)'
;MTEPHNYRPPDYDSPTGPFSRWAFLSVAQVEQRGDQWVAWHPGRDWTVSAPSEDEALRRLQEASIGRPGWYAEYEAVCARHLQEPIPGIYAMDIGLFNQLRESETDTDLDLAFQDAERYRQAAKTYTKADYDREAAERHRRG
;
A
#
# COMPACT_ATOMS: atom_id res chain seq x y z
N MET A 1 -2.87 -3.40 -17.81
CA MET A 1 -2.07 -4.21 -16.87
C MET A 1 -1.01 -3.27 -16.34
N THR A 2 -1.31 -2.61 -15.23
CA THR A 2 -0.49 -1.56 -14.65
C THR A 2 0.09 -2.17 -13.38
N GLU A 3 1.40 -2.41 -13.35
CA GLU A 3 2.08 -2.92 -12.16
C GLU A 3 1.79 -1.98 -10.98
N PRO A 4 1.27 -2.48 -9.83
CA PRO A 4 1.37 -1.71 -8.61
C PRO A 4 2.87 -1.56 -8.36
N HIS A 5 3.37 -0.32 -8.44
CA HIS A 5 4.74 -0.02 -8.08
C HIS A 5 4.93 -0.31 -6.59
N ASN A 6 5.23 -1.56 -6.29
CA ASN A 6 5.75 -2.04 -5.01
C ASN A 6 7.09 -1.35 -4.80
N TYR A 7 7.02 -0.17 -4.21
CA TYR A 7 8.18 0.62 -3.85
C TYR A 7 9.11 -0.22 -2.97
N ARG A 8 10.37 -0.33 -3.41
CA ARG A 8 11.45 -1.01 -2.69
C ARG A 8 12.32 0.05 -2.00
N PRO A 9 12.25 0.20 -0.67
CA PRO A 9 13.21 1.00 0.08
C PRO A 9 14.66 0.52 -0.19
N PRO A 10 15.66 1.42 -0.27
CA PRO A 10 17.06 1.07 -0.51
C PRO A 10 17.71 0.23 0.59
N ASP A 11 17.12 0.16 1.78
CA ASP A 11 17.63 -0.53 2.97
C ASP A 11 16.95 -1.88 3.25
N TYR A 12 16.22 -2.42 2.26
CA TYR A 12 15.47 -3.69 2.37
C TYR A 12 16.34 -4.90 2.74
N ASP A 13 17.57 -4.96 2.23
CA ASP A 13 18.52 -6.04 2.46
C ASP A 13 19.37 -5.81 3.73
N SER A 14 19.27 -4.64 4.36
CA SER A 14 20.02 -4.27 5.57
C SER A 14 19.24 -3.23 6.39
N PRO A 15 18.20 -3.68 7.12
CA PRO A 15 17.30 -2.81 7.88
C PRO A 15 18.05 -2.01 8.96
N THR A 16 18.25 -0.70 8.75
CA THR A 16 18.93 0.19 9.73
C THR A 16 18.02 1.26 10.34
N GLY A 17 16.82 1.45 9.80
CA GLY A 17 15.81 2.39 10.31
C GLY A 17 14.63 1.73 11.03
N PRO A 18 13.81 2.46 11.79
CA PRO A 18 12.60 1.91 12.42
C PRO A 18 11.53 1.45 11.40
N PHE A 19 11.64 1.86 10.13
CA PHE A 19 10.72 1.53 9.04
C PHE A 19 11.08 0.24 8.31
N SER A 20 12.30 -0.24 8.46
CA SER A 20 12.85 -1.33 7.67
C SER A 20 12.30 -2.71 8.06
N ARG A 21 11.46 -2.77 9.10
CA ARG A 21 10.66 -3.96 9.43
C ARG A 21 9.37 -4.04 8.60
N TRP A 22 8.98 -2.98 7.92
CA TRP A 22 7.67 -2.89 7.28
C TRP A 22 7.78 -2.78 5.76
N ALA A 23 7.00 -3.59 5.07
CA ALA A 23 6.57 -3.31 3.71
C ALA A 23 5.29 -2.47 3.77
N PHE A 24 5.09 -1.58 2.80
CA PHE A 24 3.92 -0.72 2.75
C PHE A 24 3.22 -0.82 1.39
N LEU A 25 1.90 -0.89 1.44
CA LEU A 25 1.03 -0.71 0.29
C LEU A 25 0.29 0.63 0.45
N SER A 26 0.33 1.45 -0.59
CA SER A 26 -0.45 2.70 -0.66
C SER A 26 -1.42 2.61 -1.83
N VAL A 27 -2.71 2.54 -1.52
CA VAL A 27 -3.77 2.47 -2.53
C VAL A 27 -4.22 3.89 -2.87
N ALA A 28 -4.10 4.26 -4.15
CA ALA A 28 -4.61 5.52 -4.65
C ALA A 28 -6.10 5.67 -4.32
N GLN A 29 -6.49 6.87 -3.94
CA GLN A 29 -7.88 7.22 -3.66
C GLN A 29 -8.42 8.03 -4.83
N VAL A 30 -9.70 7.82 -5.15
CA VAL A 30 -10.36 8.51 -6.25
C VAL A 30 -11.82 8.76 -5.90
N GLU A 31 -12.32 9.95 -6.22
CA GLU A 31 -13.67 10.40 -5.90
C GLU A 31 -14.21 11.29 -7.02
N GLN A 32 -15.49 11.14 -7.36
CA GLN A 32 -16.16 12.07 -8.27
C GLN A 32 -16.58 13.34 -7.52
N ARG A 33 -16.11 14.51 -7.98
CA ARG A 33 -16.44 15.84 -7.47
C ARG A 33 -17.03 16.69 -8.59
N GLY A 34 -18.36 16.75 -8.65
CA GLY A 34 -19.09 17.37 -9.76
C GLY A 34 -18.82 16.65 -11.07
N ASP A 35 -18.38 17.39 -12.09
CA ASP A 35 -18.10 16.85 -13.42
C ASP A 35 -16.66 16.31 -13.59
N GLN A 36 -15.89 16.23 -12.49
CA GLN A 36 -14.51 15.74 -12.51
C GLN A 36 -14.29 14.61 -11.52
N TRP A 37 -13.36 13.73 -11.86
CA TRP A 37 -12.76 12.76 -10.97
C TRP A 37 -11.49 13.34 -10.37
N VAL A 38 -11.35 13.22 -9.06
CA VAL A 38 -10.18 13.69 -8.30
C VAL A 38 -9.47 12.50 -7.69
N ALA A 39 -8.18 12.36 -7.95
CA ALA A 39 -7.35 11.27 -7.42
C ALA A 39 -6.18 11.79 -6.58
N TRP A 40 -5.80 11.03 -5.56
CA TRP A 40 -4.70 11.39 -4.65
C TRP A 40 -4.07 10.16 -4.00
N HIS A 41 -2.85 10.32 -3.49
CA HIS A 41 -2.25 9.34 -2.58
C HIS A 41 -2.61 9.67 -1.13
N PRO A 42 -3.02 8.68 -0.32
CA PRO A 42 -3.29 8.87 1.10
C PRO A 42 -2.16 9.62 1.82
N GLY A 43 -2.55 10.57 2.67
CA GLY A 43 -1.61 11.32 3.50
C GLY A 43 -0.79 12.40 2.78
N ARG A 44 -1.01 12.63 1.48
CA ARG A 44 -0.40 13.73 0.74
C ARG A 44 -1.35 14.92 0.60
N ASP A 45 -0.79 16.09 0.36
CA ASP A 45 -1.50 17.38 0.31
C ASP A 45 -1.87 17.84 -1.11
N TRP A 46 -1.55 17.04 -2.12
CA TRP A 46 -1.82 17.34 -3.52
C TRP A 46 -2.72 16.27 -4.14
N THR A 47 -3.46 16.69 -5.16
CA THR A 47 -4.42 15.86 -5.91
C THR A 47 -4.30 16.16 -7.39
N VAL A 48 -4.78 15.25 -8.23
CA VAL A 48 -4.97 15.49 -9.67
C VAL A 48 -6.46 15.39 -10.00
N SER A 49 -6.90 16.06 -11.07
CA SER A 49 -8.27 15.92 -11.58
C SER A 49 -8.32 15.59 -13.08
N ALA A 50 -9.39 14.91 -13.48
CA ALA A 50 -9.64 14.49 -14.84
C ALA A 50 -11.14 14.30 -15.14
N PRO A 51 -11.55 14.19 -16.43
CA PRO A 51 -12.93 13.90 -16.81
C PRO A 51 -13.41 12.46 -16.53
N SER A 52 -12.50 11.51 -16.31
CA SER A 52 -12.83 10.12 -15.98
C SER A 52 -11.95 9.59 -14.84
N GLU A 53 -12.43 8.54 -14.17
CA GLU A 53 -11.73 7.86 -13.08
C GLU A 53 -10.36 7.33 -13.54
N ASP A 54 -10.34 6.56 -14.63
CA ASP A 54 -9.11 6.00 -15.21
C ASP A 54 -8.08 7.08 -15.56
N GLU A 55 -8.54 8.21 -16.12
CA GLU A 55 -7.67 9.32 -16.47
C GLU A 55 -7.13 10.03 -15.24
N ALA A 56 -7.92 10.16 -14.16
CA ALA A 56 -7.46 10.73 -12.90
C ALA A 56 -6.37 9.84 -12.27
N LEU A 57 -6.57 8.53 -12.24
CA LEU A 57 -5.59 7.56 -11.74
C LEU A 57 -4.31 7.53 -12.58
N ARG A 58 -4.43 7.56 -13.91
CA ARG A 58 -3.28 7.65 -14.83
C ARG A 58 -2.48 8.92 -14.58
N ARG A 59 -3.14 10.08 -14.47
CA ARG A 59 -2.48 11.35 -14.16
C ARG A 59 -1.81 11.34 -12.79
N LEU A 60 -2.40 10.66 -11.82
CA LEU A 60 -1.83 10.54 -10.48
C LEU A 60 -0.51 9.76 -10.54
N GLN A 61 -0.50 8.65 -11.26
CA GLN A 61 0.70 7.86 -11.51
C GLN A 61 1.78 8.69 -12.22
N GLU A 62 1.43 9.40 -13.30
CA GLU A 62 2.37 10.26 -14.04
C GLU A 62 2.93 11.40 -13.18
N ALA A 63 2.09 12.03 -12.35
CA ALA A 63 2.52 13.09 -11.45
C ALA A 63 3.47 12.59 -10.35
N SER A 64 3.38 11.30 -9.98
CA SER A 64 4.30 10.70 -9.01
C SER A 64 5.67 10.39 -9.61
N ILE A 65 5.73 10.02 -10.89
CA ILE A 65 6.97 9.67 -11.59
C ILE A 65 7.79 10.94 -11.80
N GLY A 66 8.91 11.05 -11.08
CA GLY A 66 9.86 12.15 -11.26
C GLY A 66 9.60 13.39 -10.40
N ARG A 67 8.65 13.34 -9.45
CA ARG A 67 8.46 14.44 -8.49
C ARG A 67 9.66 14.53 -7.53
N PRO A 68 10.39 15.67 -7.48
CA PRO A 68 11.47 15.84 -6.52
C PRO A 68 10.97 15.67 -5.10
N GLY A 69 11.68 14.88 -4.28
CA GLY A 69 11.28 14.63 -2.89
C GLY A 69 10.15 13.61 -2.71
N TRP A 70 9.65 12.98 -3.78
CA TRP A 70 8.61 11.94 -3.72
C TRP A 70 8.86 10.89 -2.64
N TYR A 71 10.11 10.41 -2.57
CA TYR A 71 10.59 9.38 -1.66
C TYR A 71 10.53 9.85 -0.20
N ALA A 72 11.04 11.05 0.08
CA ALA A 72 11.02 11.62 1.43
C ALA A 72 9.59 11.89 1.94
N GLU A 73 8.70 12.36 1.07
CA GLU A 73 7.27 12.49 1.39
C GLU A 73 6.64 11.13 1.68
N TYR A 74 6.94 10.11 0.88
CA TYR A 74 6.43 8.76 1.08
C TYR A 74 6.87 8.19 2.44
N GLU A 75 8.16 8.32 2.77
CA GLU A 75 8.69 7.88 4.07
C GLU A 75 8.04 8.61 5.24
N ALA A 76 7.83 9.93 5.14
CA ALA A 76 7.14 10.70 6.17
C ALA A 76 5.69 10.23 6.37
N VAL A 77 5.00 9.88 5.27
CA VAL A 77 3.64 9.32 5.30
C VAL A 77 3.63 7.94 5.95
N CYS A 78 4.55 7.05 5.57
CA CYS A 78 4.70 5.72 6.18
C CYS A 78 5.01 5.81 7.68
N ALA A 79 5.89 6.73 8.07
CA ALA A 79 6.24 6.98 9.46
C ALA A 79 5.02 7.41 10.30
N ARG A 80 4.24 8.35 9.77
CA ARG A 80 2.99 8.78 10.40
C ARG A 80 1.99 7.63 10.49
N HIS A 81 1.84 6.82 9.43
CA HIS A 81 0.91 5.68 9.40
C HIS A 81 1.17 4.65 10.51
N LEU A 82 2.44 4.42 10.87
CA LEU A 82 2.78 3.52 11.96
C LEU A 82 2.34 4.04 13.33
N GLN A 83 2.26 5.36 13.51
CA GLN A 83 1.81 6.00 14.76
C GLN A 83 0.28 6.14 14.80
N GLU A 84 -0.31 6.55 13.68
CA GLU A 84 -1.74 6.78 13.52
C GLU A 84 -2.18 6.22 12.16
N PRO A 85 -3.06 5.20 12.14
CA PRO A 85 -3.48 4.58 10.89
C PRO A 85 -4.10 5.57 9.91
N ILE A 86 -3.50 5.64 8.72
CA ILE A 86 -3.99 6.43 7.58
C ILE A 86 -4.79 5.52 6.65
N PRO A 87 -6.08 5.78 6.39
CA PRO A 87 -6.88 5.00 5.46
C PRO A 87 -6.25 4.93 4.06
N GLY A 88 -6.25 3.73 3.46
CA GLY A 88 -5.63 3.48 2.16
C GLY A 88 -4.12 3.23 2.21
N ILE A 89 -3.51 3.25 3.39
CA ILE A 89 -2.14 2.77 3.62
C ILE A 89 -2.22 1.53 4.48
N TYR A 90 -1.40 0.53 4.14
CA TYR A 90 -1.34 -0.74 4.84
C TYR A 90 0.11 -1.10 5.11
N ALA A 91 0.40 -1.62 6.30
CA ALA A 91 1.73 -2.08 6.68
C ALA A 91 1.72 -3.60 6.92
N MET A 92 2.71 -4.29 6.36
CA MET A 92 2.96 -5.72 6.56
C MET A 92 4.40 -5.93 6.99
N ASP A 93 4.66 -6.95 7.82
CA ASP A 93 6.04 -7.30 8.18
C ASP A 93 6.82 -7.69 6.92
N ILE A 94 8.01 -7.12 6.77
CA ILE A 94 8.89 -7.26 5.61
C ILE A 94 9.27 -8.72 5.34
N GLY A 95 9.41 -9.53 6.41
CA GLY A 95 9.72 -10.95 6.29
C GLY A 95 8.54 -11.74 5.71
N LEU A 96 7.31 -11.36 6.06
CA LEU A 96 6.10 -11.96 5.49
C LEU A 96 5.92 -11.52 4.04
N PHE A 97 6.05 -10.22 3.74
CA PHE A 97 5.99 -9.72 2.36
C PHE A 97 6.94 -10.49 1.44
N ASN A 98 8.20 -10.67 1.87
CA ASN A 98 9.19 -11.39 1.10
C ASN A 98 8.81 -12.85 0.84
N GLN A 99 8.11 -13.50 1.76
CA GLN A 99 7.61 -14.85 1.56
C GLN A 99 6.46 -14.90 0.55
N LEU A 100 5.58 -13.88 0.55
CA LEU A 100 4.38 -13.86 -0.29
C LEU A 100 4.64 -13.33 -1.72
N ARG A 101 5.53 -12.34 -1.88
CA ARG A 101 5.71 -11.62 -3.16
C ARG A 101 6.14 -12.52 -4.33
N GLU A 102 6.69 -13.69 -4.07
CA GLU A 102 7.18 -14.61 -5.11
C GLU A 102 6.15 -15.70 -5.47
N SER A 103 5.16 -15.95 -4.59
CA SER A 103 4.20 -17.05 -4.73
C SER A 103 2.76 -16.60 -4.96
N GLU A 104 2.40 -15.40 -4.52
CA GLU A 104 1.01 -14.92 -4.52
C GLU A 104 0.73 -13.99 -5.71
N THR A 105 -0.55 -13.88 -6.07
CA THR A 105 -1.00 -12.89 -7.05
C THR A 105 -1.01 -11.49 -6.44
N ASP A 106 -0.99 -10.43 -7.27
CA ASP A 106 -1.10 -9.04 -6.78
C ASP A 106 -2.37 -8.85 -5.93
N THR A 107 -3.50 -9.44 -6.34
CA THR A 107 -4.76 -9.39 -5.59
C THR A 107 -4.63 -10.04 -4.21
N ASP A 108 -4.00 -11.22 -4.14
CA ASP A 108 -3.82 -11.93 -2.87
C ASP A 108 -2.84 -11.20 -1.95
N LEU A 109 -1.80 -10.58 -2.53
CA LEU A 109 -0.83 -9.77 -1.82
C LEU A 109 -1.48 -8.50 -1.25
N ASP A 110 -2.34 -7.82 -2.02
CA ASP A 110 -3.12 -6.67 -1.56
C ASP A 110 -4.05 -7.04 -0.39
N LEU A 111 -4.71 -8.19 -0.46
CA LEU A 111 -5.51 -8.73 0.65
C LEU A 111 -4.64 -9.03 1.88
N ALA A 112 -3.46 -9.63 1.68
CA ALA A 112 -2.52 -9.89 2.75
C ALA A 112 -2.06 -8.61 3.47
N PHE A 113 -1.84 -7.51 2.73
CA PHE A 113 -1.58 -6.20 3.32
C PHE A 113 -2.74 -5.70 4.18
N GLN A 114 -3.98 -5.82 3.70
CA GLN A 114 -5.18 -5.42 4.45
C GLN A 114 -5.34 -6.21 5.75
N ASP A 115 -5.11 -7.53 5.71
CA ASP A 115 -5.17 -8.36 6.91
C ASP A 115 -4.02 -8.10 7.88
N ALA A 116 -2.79 -7.94 7.37
CA ALA A 116 -1.66 -7.56 8.19
C ALA A 116 -1.92 -6.25 8.94
N GLU A 117 -2.48 -5.26 8.25
CA GLU A 117 -2.84 -3.97 8.83
C GLU A 117 -3.95 -4.11 9.89
N ARG A 118 -4.98 -4.91 9.62
CA ARG A 118 -6.04 -5.22 10.59
C ARG A 118 -5.48 -5.85 11.87
N TYR A 119 -4.53 -6.77 11.76
CA TYR A 119 -3.86 -7.35 12.92
C TYR A 119 -2.99 -6.33 13.64
N ARG A 120 -2.22 -5.50 12.91
CA ARG A 120 -1.37 -4.44 13.47
C ARG A 120 -2.18 -3.46 14.31
N GLN A 121 -3.30 -2.99 13.81
CA GLN A 121 -4.21 -2.08 14.53
C GLN A 121 -4.80 -2.72 15.79
N ALA A 122 -4.97 -4.05 15.79
CA ALA A 122 -5.39 -4.83 16.95
C ALA A 122 -4.23 -5.23 17.88
N ALA A 123 -3.01 -4.71 17.66
CA ALA A 123 -1.78 -5.09 18.37
C ALA A 123 -1.47 -6.60 18.31
N LYS A 124 -1.82 -7.24 17.20
CA LYS A 124 -1.54 -8.66 16.90
C LYS A 124 -0.51 -8.78 15.78
N THR A 125 0.22 -9.89 15.79
CA THR A 125 1.12 -10.26 14.70
C THR A 125 0.36 -11.09 13.67
N TYR A 126 0.49 -10.74 12.40
CA TYR A 126 0.00 -11.55 11.28
C TYR A 126 1.16 -12.39 10.72
N THR A 127 0.97 -13.70 10.64
CA THR A 127 2.00 -14.65 10.21
C THR A 127 1.62 -15.34 8.89
N LYS A 128 2.58 -16.06 8.28
CA LYS A 128 2.30 -16.90 7.11
C LYS A 128 1.22 -17.94 7.38
N ALA A 129 1.19 -18.51 8.59
CA ALA A 129 0.15 -19.46 8.97
C ALA A 129 -1.24 -18.82 9.08
N ASP A 130 -1.32 -17.56 9.52
CA ASP A 130 -2.57 -16.81 9.52
C ASP A 130 -3.03 -16.50 8.10
N TYR A 131 -2.10 -16.09 7.23
CA TYR A 131 -2.35 -15.93 5.80
C TYR A 131 -2.92 -17.20 5.17
N ASP A 132 -2.24 -18.34 5.35
CA ASP A 132 -2.66 -19.62 4.75
C ASP A 132 -4.04 -20.05 5.24
N ARG A 133 -4.32 -19.85 6.55
CA ARG A 133 -5.63 -20.14 7.13
C ARG A 133 -6.72 -19.27 6.50
N GLU A 134 -6.50 -17.96 6.42
CA GLU A 134 -7.48 -17.02 5.88
C GLU A 134 -7.66 -17.19 4.36
N ALA A 135 -6.58 -17.45 3.61
CA ALA A 135 -6.63 -17.76 2.18
C ALA A 135 -7.44 -19.05 1.92
N ALA A 136 -7.25 -20.09 2.74
CA ALA A 136 -8.04 -21.31 2.66
C ALA A 136 -9.52 -21.10 3.03
N GLU A 137 -9.84 -20.11 3.87
CA GLU A 137 -11.22 -19.72 4.17
C GLU A 137 -11.86 -18.95 3.00
N ARG A 138 -11.12 -18.06 2.33
CA ARG A 138 -11.59 -17.33 1.14
C ARG A 138 -11.97 -18.29 0.02
N HIS A 139 -11.11 -19.27 -0.27
CA HIS A 139 -11.37 -20.31 -1.27
C HIS A 139 -12.58 -21.19 -0.94
N ARG A 140 -12.94 -21.35 0.34
CA ARG A 140 -14.13 -22.13 0.76
C ARG A 140 -15.44 -21.33 0.66
N ARG A 141 -15.36 -20.00 0.57
CA ARG A 141 -16.53 -19.11 0.54
C ARG A 141 -16.86 -18.59 -0.85
N GLY A 142 -15.94 -18.72 -1.81
CA GLY A 142 -16.19 -18.48 -3.24
C GLY A 142 -16.80 -19.69 -3.92
#